data_AF-A0A7S0S8W8-F1
#
_entry.id   AF-A0A7S0S8W8-F1
#
_cell.length_a   1.000
_cell.length_b   1.000
_cell.length_c   1.000
_cell.angle_alpha   90.00
_cell.angle_beta   90.00
_cell.angle_gamma   90.00
#
_symmetry.space_group_name_H-M   'P 1'
#
loop_
_entity.id
_entity.type
_entity.pdbx_description
1 polymer ?
#
loop_
_entity_poly.entity_id
_entity_poly.type
_entity_poly.pdbx_seq_one_letter_code
_entity_poly.pdbx_strand_id
1 'polypeptide(L)'
;VGGGVGPRVRIPCLDGWDGLWLEYVVPWPLGLLFTKEALCRYNHVFQYLFRLRRTNLGLDQAWCRLRRKGEGGTPSSARTSVASLARGGGGGIPFDSGRQLGGGRGGAFEACRRVRHEMAFLINNWLTYLQVDVVEAQYQAMVERVAAADKDFAEVQRAHRSFLAALSAQSFL
;
A
#
# COMPACT_ATOMS: atom_id res chain seq x y z
N VAL A 1 35.65 -30.16 11.93
CA VAL A 1 34.64 -29.79 12.94
C VAL A 1 33.54 -29.03 12.22
N GLY A 2 32.43 -29.72 11.91
CA GLY A 2 31.41 -29.25 10.97
C GLY A 2 30.43 -28.26 11.59
N GLY A 3 30.29 -27.10 10.95
CA GLY A 3 29.27 -26.10 11.26
C GLY A 3 27.97 -26.42 10.51
N GLY A 4 26.98 -26.94 11.23
CA GLY A 4 25.61 -27.08 10.74
C GLY A 4 24.95 -25.72 10.61
N VAL A 5 25.01 -25.12 9.42
CA VAL A 5 24.16 -23.98 9.05
C VAL A 5 22.89 -24.58 8.44
N GLY A 6 21.87 -24.78 9.26
CA GLY A 6 20.51 -25.04 8.76
C GLY A 6 20.10 -23.93 7.78
N PRO A 7 19.18 -24.19 6.84
CA PRO A 7 18.71 -23.18 5.91
C PRO A 7 18.07 -22.05 6.72
N ARG A 8 18.85 -20.99 6.96
CA ARG A 8 18.32 -19.73 7.47
C ARG A 8 17.38 -19.26 6.38
N VAL A 9 16.08 -19.37 6.62
CA VAL A 9 15.07 -18.66 5.84
C VAL A 9 15.37 -17.18 6.05
N ARG A 10 16.28 -16.65 5.26
CA ARG A 10 16.54 -15.22 5.19
C ARG A 10 15.38 -14.69 4.39
N ILE A 11 14.41 -14.12 5.11
CA ILE A 11 13.37 -13.30 4.50
C ILE A 11 14.12 -12.26 3.65
N PRO A 12 13.95 -12.24 2.33
CA PRO A 12 14.64 -11.28 1.48
C PRO A 12 14.32 -9.86 1.97
N CYS A 13 15.33 -9.01 2.11
CA CYS A 13 15.10 -7.58 2.24
C CYS A 13 14.28 -7.14 1.02
N LEU A 14 13.06 -6.70 1.25
CA LEU A 14 12.06 -6.55 0.19
C LEU A 14 12.39 -5.33 -0.68
N ASP A 15 13.00 -4.29 -0.08
CA ASP A 15 13.48 -3.12 -0.78
C ASP A 15 14.62 -2.38 -0.03
N GLY A 16 15.40 -1.55 -0.74
CA GLY A 16 16.52 -0.76 -0.19
C GLY A 16 16.12 0.32 0.82
N TRP A 17 14.87 0.29 1.27
CA TRP A 17 14.25 1.20 2.23
C TRP A 17 14.06 0.54 3.61
N ASP A 18 14.39 -0.75 3.71
CA ASP A 18 14.48 -1.52 4.96
C ASP A 18 15.48 -0.92 5.95
N GLY A 19 16.40 -0.08 5.46
CA GLY A 19 17.37 0.68 6.25
C GLY A 19 16.85 2.03 6.75
N LEU A 20 15.58 2.37 6.59
CA LEU A 20 15.03 3.56 7.24
C LEU A 20 14.62 3.23 8.67
N TRP A 21 15.11 4.02 9.63
CA TRP A 21 14.65 4.02 11.00
C TRP A 21 14.31 5.44 11.44
N LEU A 22 13.43 5.57 12.41
CA LEU A 22 13.17 6.82 13.09
C LEU A 22 14.14 6.93 14.28
N GLU A 23 14.95 7.98 14.27
CA GLU A 23 15.73 8.37 15.43
C GLU A 23 14.92 9.39 16.23
N TYR A 24 14.55 9.03 17.46
CA TYR A 24 13.81 9.90 18.35
C TYR A 24 14.68 10.31 19.53
N VAL A 25 15.08 11.58 19.56
CA VAL A 25 15.84 12.17 20.66
C VAL A 25 14.88 12.47 21.80
N VAL A 26 14.80 11.58 22.77
CA VAL A 26 13.90 11.71 23.92
C VAL A 26 14.48 12.70 24.93
N PRO A 27 13.82 13.84 25.21
CA PRO A 27 14.24 14.72 26.29
C PRO A 27 13.99 14.06 27.66
N TRP A 28 14.91 14.28 28.59
CA TRP A 28 14.70 13.89 29.99
C TRP A 28 13.48 14.63 30.56
N PRO A 29 12.59 14.00 31.34
CA PRO A 29 12.68 12.67 31.98
C PRO A 29 12.01 11.51 31.22
N LEU A 30 11.49 11.74 30.02
CA LEU A 30 10.68 10.74 29.29
C LEU A 30 11.47 9.49 28.85
N GLY A 31 12.80 9.54 28.91
CA GLY A 31 13.67 8.40 28.60
C GLY A 31 13.47 7.17 29.51
N LEU A 32 12.84 7.31 30.68
CA LEU A 32 12.48 6.16 31.51
C LEU A 32 11.31 5.34 30.93
N LEU A 33 10.41 5.99 30.19
CA LEU A 33 9.30 5.34 29.50
C LEU A 33 9.73 4.85 28.11
N PHE A 34 10.44 5.71 27.37
CA PHE A 34 10.96 5.42 26.03
C PHE A 34 12.38 4.86 26.11
N THR A 35 12.48 3.62 26.57
CA THR A 35 13.75 2.89 26.55
C THR A 35 14.20 2.61 25.11
N LYS A 36 15.50 2.34 24.93
CA LYS A 36 16.04 1.96 23.61
C LYS A 36 15.32 0.75 23.00
N GLU A 37 14.89 -0.18 23.85
CA GLU A 37 14.12 -1.35 23.42
C GLU A 37 12.72 -0.97 22.92
N ALA A 38 12.02 -0.06 23.61
CA ALA A 38 10.72 0.43 23.16
C ALA A 38 10.82 1.15 21.81
N LEU A 39 11.83 2.02 21.64
CA LEU A 39 12.09 2.71 20.37
C LEU A 39 12.43 1.74 19.23
N CYS A 40 13.17 0.67 19.51
CA CYS A 40 13.43 -0.39 18.55
C CYS A 40 12.13 -1.07 18.08
N ARG A 41 11.20 -1.38 19.00
CA ARG A 41 9.89 -1.95 18.63
C ARG A 41 9.04 -0.98 17.81
N TYR A 42 9.02 0.31 18.17
CA TYR A 42 8.36 1.33 17.35
C TYR A 42 8.95 1.40 15.94
N ASN A 43 10.27 1.29 15.81
CA ASN A 43 10.92 1.26 14.51
C ASN A 43 10.51 0.04 13.67
N HIS A 44 10.32 -1.14 14.26
CA HIS A 44 9.80 -2.30 13.53
C HIS A 44 8.38 -2.06 13.02
N VAL A 45 7.49 -1.54 13.88
CA VAL A 45 6.12 -1.19 13.49
C VAL A 45 6.12 -0.13 12.39
N PHE A 46 6.96 0.91 12.52
CA PHE A 46 7.12 1.96 11.51
C PHE A 46 7.57 1.37 10.17
N GLN A 47 8.63 0.57 10.15
CA GLN A 47 9.14 -0.04 8.92
C GLN A 47 8.08 -0.90 8.24
N TYR A 48 7.32 -1.67 9.01
CA TYR A 48 6.23 -2.48 8.49
C TYR A 48 5.12 -1.64 7.86
N LEU A 49 4.58 -0.67 8.61
CA LEU A 49 3.54 0.23 8.11
C LEU A 49 4.01 1.05 6.91
N PHE A 50 5.28 1.49 6.93
CA PHE A 50 5.89 2.25 5.84
C PHE A 50 6.00 1.43 4.57
N ARG A 51 6.44 0.16 4.67
CA ARG A 51 6.44 -0.76 3.52
C ARG A 51 5.05 -0.97 2.97
N LEU A 52 4.05 -1.21 3.82
CA LEU A 52 2.67 -1.42 3.38
C LEU A 52 2.06 -0.15 2.73
N ARG A 53 2.38 1.04 3.26
CA ARG A 53 1.95 2.30 2.63
C ARG A 53 2.60 2.50 1.26
N ARG A 54 3.85 2.09 1.10
CA ARG A 54 4.58 2.16 -0.18
C ARG A 54 4.05 1.18 -1.20
N THR A 55 3.69 -0.04 -0.83
CA THR A 55 3.08 -0.99 -1.77
C THR A 55 1.74 -0.45 -2.28
N ASN A 56 0.94 0.17 -1.39
CA ASN A 56 -0.29 0.85 -1.79
C ASN A 56 -0.02 2.00 -2.78
N LEU A 57 0.93 2.90 -2.45
CA LEU A 57 1.31 4.00 -3.33
C LEU A 57 1.90 3.52 -4.67
N GLY A 58 2.70 2.47 -4.66
CA GLY A 58 3.30 1.88 -5.85
C GLY A 58 2.23 1.32 -6.80
N LEU A 59 1.22 0.64 -6.24
CA LEU A 59 0.06 0.20 -7.00
C LEU A 59 -0.71 1.37 -7.61
N ASP A 60 -0.90 2.47 -6.88
CA ASP A 60 -1.59 3.68 -7.37
C ASP A 60 -0.79 4.41 -8.44
N GLN A 61 0.52 4.52 -8.30
CA GLN A 61 1.38 5.11 -9.33
C GLN A 61 1.40 4.27 -10.60
N ALA A 62 1.46 2.94 -10.48
CA ALA A 62 1.37 2.03 -11.63
C ALA A 62 0.06 2.25 -12.41
N TRP A 63 -1.04 2.51 -11.71
CA TRP A 63 -2.33 2.84 -12.31
C TRP A 63 -2.34 4.19 -13.02
N CYS A 64 -1.83 5.25 -12.40
CA CYS A 64 -1.70 6.56 -13.04
C CYS A 64 -0.81 6.50 -14.30
N ARG A 65 0.20 5.63 -14.33
CA ARG A 65 1.03 5.38 -15.52
C ARG A 65 0.25 4.60 -16.59
N LEU A 66 -0.50 3.57 -16.19
CA LEU A 66 -1.26 2.72 -17.11
C LEU A 66 -2.42 3.48 -17.78
N ARG A 67 -3.18 4.29 -17.03
CA ARG A 67 -4.23 5.15 -17.57
C ARG A 67 -3.71 6.13 -18.60
N ARG A 68 -2.60 6.82 -18.30
CA ARG A 68 -1.94 7.74 -19.24
C ARG A 68 -1.52 7.04 -20.54
N LYS A 69 -1.10 5.78 -20.46
CA LYS A 69 -0.71 4.97 -21.63
C LYS A 69 -1.90 4.47 -22.46
N GLY A 70 -3.04 4.22 -21.81
CA GLY A 70 -4.29 3.83 -22.49
C GLY A 70 -5.00 5.00 -23.20
N GLU A 71 -4.93 6.21 -22.62
CA GLU A 71 -5.54 7.42 -23.19
C GLU A 71 -4.72 8.04 -24.34
N GLY A 72 -3.43 7.70 -24.47
CA GLY A 72 -2.57 8.16 -25.57
C GLY A 72 -2.74 7.41 -26.91
N GLY A 73 -3.64 6.44 -27.00
CA GLY A 73 -3.83 5.56 -28.17
C GLY A 73 -4.77 6.08 -29.26
N THR A 74 -5.52 7.17 -29.02
CA THR A 74 -6.37 7.80 -30.03
C THR A 74 -6.31 9.31 -29.87
N PRO A 75 -5.46 10.02 -30.62
CA PRO A 75 -5.72 11.43 -30.86
C PRO A 75 -7.00 11.48 -31.69
N SER A 76 -8.12 11.82 -31.05
CA SER A 76 -9.31 12.29 -31.73
C SER A 76 -8.98 13.65 -32.37
N SER A 77 -8.17 13.60 -33.42
CA SER A 77 -8.05 14.66 -34.42
C SER A 77 -9.11 14.38 -35.48
N ALA A 78 -10.38 14.41 -35.07
CA ALA A 78 -11.45 14.73 -36.00
C ALA A 78 -11.30 16.23 -36.30
N ARG A 79 -10.35 16.55 -37.18
CA ARG A 79 -10.30 17.83 -37.87
C ARG A 79 -11.65 17.98 -38.55
N THR A 80 -12.40 19.01 -38.17
CA THR A 80 -13.52 19.54 -38.94
C THR A 80 -12.98 19.95 -40.32
N SER A 81 -13.05 19.06 -41.31
CA SER A 81 -12.86 19.42 -42.71
C SER A 81 -14.22 19.80 -43.29
N VAL A 82 -14.46 21.10 -43.30
CA VAL A 82 -15.40 21.73 -44.22
C VAL A 82 -14.92 21.52 -45.68
N ALA A 83 -15.88 21.43 -46.60
CA ALA A 83 -15.76 21.26 -48.06
C ALA A 83 -15.38 19.84 -48.57
N SER A 84 -15.94 19.29 -49.65
CA SER A 84 -16.88 19.80 -50.65
C SER A 84 -17.30 18.67 -51.61
N LEU A 85 -18.59 18.66 -51.99
CA LEU A 85 -19.13 18.41 -53.34
C LEU A 85 -18.38 17.40 -54.26
N ALA A 86 -18.95 16.20 -54.41
CA ALA A 86 -18.87 15.45 -55.67
C ALA A 86 -20.16 14.64 -55.88
N ARG A 87 -20.84 14.94 -56.98
CA ARG A 87 -21.98 14.21 -57.55
C ARG A 87 -21.59 12.77 -57.91
N GLY A 88 -22.57 11.86 -57.89
CA GLY A 88 -22.50 10.59 -58.62
C GLY A 88 -23.39 9.55 -57.98
N GLY A 89 -24.48 9.17 -58.65
CA GLY A 89 -25.45 8.18 -58.17
C GLY A 89 -24.97 6.74 -58.27
N GLY A 90 -25.85 5.83 -57.82
CA GLY A 90 -25.69 4.39 -58.00
C GLY A 90 -25.81 3.65 -56.68
N GLY A 91 -26.96 3.01 -56.48
CA GLY A 91 -27.24 2.19 -55.30
C GLY A 91 -26.27 1.02 -55.17
N GLY A 92 -25.86 0.79 -53.92
CA GLY A 92 -25.10 -0.37 -53.50
C GLY A 92 -24.96 -0.28 -51.99
N ILE A 93 -25.76 -1.07 -51.26
CA ILE A 93 -25.52 -1.32 -49.84
C ILE A 93 -24.13 -1.96 -49.70
N PRO A 94 -23.17 -1.37 -48.96
CA PRO A 94 -21.97 -2.08 -48.58
C PRO A 94 -22.32 -2.95 -47.38
N PHE A 95 -22.69 -4.20 -47.64
CA PHE A 95 -22.59 -5.27 -46.66
C PHE A 95 -21.13 -5.73 -46.66
N ASP A 96 -20.31 -5.17 -45.78
CA ASP A 96 -18.99 -5.71 -45.44
C ASP A 96 -19.04 -6.24 -44.01
N SER A 97 -19.37 -7.52 -43.92
CA SER A 97 -19.09 -8.35 -42.76
C SER A 97 -17.60 -8.61 -42.68
N GLY A 98 -16.99 -8.23 -41.56
CA GLY A 98 -15.74 -8.85 -41.11
C GLY A 98 -14.48 -8.05 -41.40
N ARG A 99 -14.24 -7.03 -40.56
CA ARG A 99 -12.88 -6.78 -40.06
C ARG A 99 -12.91 -6.42 -38.58
N GLN A 100 -13.29 -7.41 -37.78
CA GLN A 100 -12.94 -7.47 -36.37
C GLN A 100 -11.44 -7.81 -36.25
N LEU A 101 -10.59 -6.82 -36.52
CA LEU A 101 -9.16 -6.91 -36.27
C LEU A 101 -8.80 -5.89 -35.18
N GLY A 102 -8.69 -6.40 -33.95
CA GLY A 102 -8.21 -5.61 -32.81
C GLY A 102 -8.47 -6.19 -31.42
N GLY A 103 -8.87 -7.46 -31.28
CA GLY A 103 -9.40 -8.01 -30.02
C GLY A 103 -8.40 -8.65 -29.04
N GLY A 104 -7.09 -8.64 -29.29
CA GLY A 104 -6.13 -9.40 -28.45
C GLY A 104 -5.55 -8.62 -27.26
N ARG A 105 -5.49 -7.28 -27.34
CA ARG A 105 -4.83 -6.44 -26.32
C ARG A 105 -5.76 -5.96 -25.20
N GLY A 106 -7.08 -5.95 -25.44
CA GLY A 106 -8.08 -5.51 -24.46
C GLY A 106 -8.20 -6.49 -23.28
N GLY A 107 -8.33 -7.79 -23.56
CA GLY A 107 -8.60 -8.79 -22.51
C GLY A 107 -7.47 -8.98 -21.49
N ALA A 108 -6.20 -8.98 -21.93
CA ALA A 108 -5.06 -9.09 -21.00
C ALA A 108 -4.89 -7.82 -20.14
N PHE A 109 -5.18 -6.65 -20.72
CA PHE A 109 -5.19 -5.37 -20.00
C PHE A 109 -6.32 -5.31 -18.98
N GLU A 110 -7.51 -5.80 -19.34
CA GLU A 110 -8.67 -5.91 -18.46
C GLU A 110 -8.45 -6.91 -17.32
N ALA A 111 -7.87 -8.07 -17.61
CA ALA A 111 -7.50 -9.06 -16.60
C ALA A 111 -6.45 -8.51 -15.62
N CYS A 112 -5.41 -7.84 -16.13
CA CYS A 112 -4.42 -7.16 -15.30
C CYS A 112 -5.05 -6.05 -14.45
N ARG A 113 -5.97 -5.27 -15.03
CA ARG A 113 -6.72 -4.21 -14.32
C ARG A 113 -7.58 -4.78 -13.20
N ARG A 114 -8.24 -5.92 -13.42
CA ARG A 114 -9.05 -6.62 -12.41
C ARG A 114 -8.19 -7.13 -11.25
N VAL A 115 -7.15 -7.91 -11.54
CA VAL A 115 -6.23 -8.43 -10.52
C VAL A 115 -5.61 -7.28 -9.71
N ARG A 116 -5.20 -6.20 -10.37
CA ARG A 116 -4.65 -5.02 -9.68
C ARG A 116 -5.70 -4.31 -8.81
N HIS A 117 -6.95 -4.24 -9.24
CA HIS A 117 -8.03 -3.67 -8.42
C HIS A 117 -8.26 -4.50 -7.15
N GLU A 118 -8.27 -5.82 -7.27
CA GLU A 118 -8.38 -6.74 -6.14
C GLU A 118 -7.19 -6.58 -5.17
N MET A 119 -5.96 -6.49 -5.69
CA MET A 119 -4.77 -6.26 -4.86
C MET A 119 -4.83 -4.92 -4.12
N ALA A 120 -5.24 -3.84 -4.80
CA ALA A 120 -5.39 -2.53 -4.18
C ALA A 120 -6.47 -2.54 -3.10
N PHE A 121 -7.60 -3.22 -3.34
CA PHE A 121 -8.65 -3.41 -2.36
C PHE A 121 -8.12 -4.16 -1.13
N LEU A 122 -7.43 -5.29 -1.32
CA LEU A 122 -6.86 -6.07 -0.22
C LEU A 122 -5.91 -5.23 0.64
N ILE A 123 -4.96 -4.53 0.01
CA ILE A 123 -3.98 -3.71 0.73
C ILE A 123 -4.65 -2.54 1.45
N ASN A 124 -5.67 -1.92 0.84
CA ASN A 124 -6.40 -0.85 1.49
C ASN A 124 -7.16 -1.36 2.72
N ASN A 125 -7.86 -2.49 2.62
CA ASN A 125 -8.53 -3.09 3.78
C ASN A 125 -7.53 -3.47 4.87
N TRP A 126 -6.36 -3.98 4.50
CA TRP A 126 -5.32 -4.30 5.47
C TRP A 126 -4.78 -3.07 6.18
N LEU A 127 -4.52 -1.98 5.45
CA LEU A 127 -4.14 -0.70 6.05
C LEU A 127 -5.23 -0.17 6.99
N THR A 128 -6.50 -0.26 6.60
CA THR A 128 -7.62 0.14 7.45
C THR A 128 -7.70 -0.69 8.73
N TYR A 129 -7.58 -2.01 8.64
CA TYR A 129 -7.54 -2.91 9.80
C TYR A 129 -6.40 -2.54 10.75
N LEU A 130 -5.18 -2.40 10.23
CA LEU A 130 -4.02 -2.05 11.06
C LEU A 130 -4.19 -0.69 11.73
N GLN A 131 -4.79 0.27 11.03
CA GLN A 131 -5.03 1.59 11.62
C GLN A 131 -6.10 1.55 12.70
N VAL A 132 -7.31 1.09 12.38
CA VAL A 132 -8.49 1.25 13.25
C VAL A 132 -8.52 0.15 14.33
N ASP A 133 -8.43 -1.10 13.92
CA ASP A 133 -8.65 -2.24 14.83
C ASP A 133 -7.41 -2.60 15.65
N VAL A 134 -6.22 -2.22 15.19
CA VAL A 134 -4.96 -2.50 15.89
C VAL A 134 -4.41 -1.24 16.55
N VAL A 135 -4.00 -0.23 15.77
CA VAL A 135 -3.29 0.93 16.31
C VAL A 135 -4.20 1.79 17.18
N GLU A 136 -5.35 2.24 16.66
CA GLU A 136 -6.27 3.11 17.39
C GLU A 136 -6.87 2.41 18.61
N ALA A 137 -7.33 1.16 18.46
CA ALA A 137 -7.90 0.40 19.57
C ALA A 137 -6.90 0.17 20.72
N GLN A 138 -5.66 -0.26 20.41
CA GLN A 138 -4.66 -0.48 21.46
C GLN A 138 -4.17 0.83 22.08
N TYR A 139 -4.09 1.92 21.29
CA TYR A 139 -3.71 3.23 21.79
C TYR A 139 -4.76 3.75 22.77
N GLN A 140 -6.04 3.66 22.42
CA GLN A 140 -7.14 4.07 23.28
C GLN A 140 -7.14 3.29 24.60
N ALA A 141 -6.97 1.96 24.53
CA ALA A 141 -6.88 1.12 25.73
C ALA A 141 -5.67 1.47 26.62
N MET A 142 -4.53 1.87 26.03
CA MET A 142 -3.38 2.34 26.78
C MET A 142 -3.67 3.68 27.47
N VAL A 143 -4.23 4.65 26.73
CA VAL A 143 -4.54 6.00 27.24
C VAL A 143 -5.50 5.92 28.43
N GLU A 144 -6.53 5.06 28.35
CA GLU A 144 -7.47 4.83 29.45
C GLU A 144 -6.77 4.28 30.71
N ARG A 145 -5.86 3.31 30.56
CA ARG A 145 -5.07 2.80 31.70
C ARG A 145 -4.14 3.85 32.28
N VAL A 146 -3.51 4.67 31.44
CA VAL A 146 -2.62 5.76 31.88
C VAL A 146 -3.42 6.84 32.61
N ALA A 147 -4.63 7.15 32.17
CA ALA A 147 -5.51 8.11 32.84
C ALA A 147 -6.03 7.58 34.19
N ALA A 148 -6.25 6.26 34.30
CA ALA A 148 -6.67 5.61 35.55
C ALA A 148 -5.51 5.38 36.55
N ALA A 149 -4.27 5.36 36.07
CA ALA A 149 -3.09 5.24 36.91
C ALA A 149 -2.86 6.56 37.66
N ASP A 150 -3.41 6.67 38.88
CA ASP A 150 -3.31 7.84 39.76
C ASP A 150 -1.84 8.12 40.19
N LYS A 151 -1.07 8.72 39.27
CA LYS A 151 0.36 9.05 39.38
C LYS A 151 1.30 7.85 39.59
N ASP A 152 0.83 6.62 39.40
CA ASP A 152 1.68 5.43 39.43
C ASP A 152 2.47 5.28 38.12
N PHE A 153 3.73 5.71 38.15
CA PHE A 153 4.64 5.59 37.01
C PHE A 153 4.86 4.13 36.57
N ALA A 154 4.87 3.17 37.49
CA ALA A 154 5.07 1.76 37.16
C ALA A 154 3.90 1.21 36.35
N GLU A 155 2.67 1.64 36.66
CA GLU A 155 1.49 1.26 35.91
C GLU A 155 1.47 1.90 34.52
N VAL A 156 1.86 3.18 34.38
CA VAL A 156 2.05 3.82 33.08
C VAL A 156 3.09 3.07 32.22
N GLN A 157 4.21 2.65 32.82
CA GLN A 157 5.23 1.88 32.13
C GLN A 157 4.71 0.49 31.71
N ARG A 158 3.92 -0.17 32.56
CA ARG A 158 3.29 -1.47 32.25
C ARG A 158 2.26 -1.33 31.13
N ALA A 159 1.43 -0.30 31.15
CA ALA A 159 0.46 0.00 30.10
C ALA A 159 1.15 0.21 28.74
N HIS A 160 2.23 0.98 28.69
CA HIS A 160 3.00 1.21 27.47
C HIS A 160 3.69 -0.05 26.94
N ARG A 161 4.27 -0.88 27.82
CA ARG A 161 4.86 -2.17 27.40
C ARG A 161 3.81 -3.14 26.86
N SER A 162 2.64 -3.18 27.49
CA SER A 162 1.50 -3.98 27.06
C SER A 162 0.98 -3.52 25.68
N PHE A 163 0.88 -2.22 25.47
CA PHE A 163 0.55 -1.63 24.16
C PHE A 163 1.51 -2.07 23.06
N LEU A 164 2.83 -1.93 23.27
CA LEU A 164 3.83 -2.35 22.28
C LEU A 164 3.81 -3.86 21.99
N ALA A 165 3.55 -4.68 23.02
CA ALA A 165 3.42 -6.12 22.85
C ALA A 165 2.16 -6.47 22.04
N ALA A 166 1.03 -5.81 22.34
CA ALA A 166 -0.23 -6.00 21.61
C ALA A 166 -0.12 -5.55 20.16
N LEU A 167 0.51 -4.40 19.89
CA LEU A 167 0.78 -3.93 18.52
C LEU A 167 1.55 -4.97 17.73
N SER A 168 2.63 -5.52 18.29
CA SER A 168 3.46 -6.52 17.60
C SER A 168 2.63 -7.78 17.30
N ALA A 169 1.95 -8.32 18.31
CA ALA A 169 1.15 -9.54 18.17
C ALA A 169 -0.02 -9.41 17.18
N GLN A 170 -0.71 -8.27 17.16
CA GLN A 170 -1.90 -8.05 16.34
C GLN A 170 -1.59 -7.53 14.93
N SER A 171 -0.41 -6.94 14.71
CA SER A 171 0.04 -6.52 13.37
C SER A 171 0.69 -7.64 12.55
N PHE A 172 0.72 -8.87 13.09
CA PHE A 172 1.39 -10.05 12.55
C PHE A 172 2.92 -9.90 12.42
N LEU A 173 3.53 -9.18 13.36
CA LEU A 173 4.98 -8.97 13.48
C LEU A 173 5.65 -9.92 14.48
#